data_AF-A0A7S1HGA6-F1
#
_entry.id   AF-A0A7S1HGA6-F1
#
_cell.length_a   1.000
_cell.length_b   1.000
_cell.length_c   1.000
_cell.angle_alpha   90.00
_cell.angle_beta   90.00
_cell.angle_gamma   90.00
#
_symmetry.space_group_name_H-M   'P 1'
#
loop_
_entity.id
_entity.type
_entity.pdbx_description
1 polymer ?
#
loop_
_entity_poly.entity_id
_entity_poly.type
_entity_poly.pdbx_seq_one_letter_code
_entity_poly.pdbx_strand_id
1 'polypeptide(L)'
;PPPLKVMRDFVDDNFVFWMGSISLPEGYRAATMLRASTYPFLAVMTSSPDNQTTVCDAHQGSVGREDAMNWLMNIMETQGPQLVAQRAELEERAFERRLREEQDQAFQESLLEDQRREAEREDAERRESVRQSIEATAKAEAEAQEAMRLEAEARAQREREDRAAAKRGLFPE
;
A
#
# COMPACT_ATOMS: atom_id res chain seq x y z
N PRO A 1 -5.06 13.75 55.99
CA PRO A 1 -4.64 14.34 54.70
C PRO A 1 -3.29 13.81 54.19
N PRO A 2 -3.23 13.35 52.93
CA PRO A 2 -2.01 12.85 52.31
C PRO A 2 -0.91 13.92 52.24
N PRO A 3 0.38 13.53 52.26
CA PRO A 3 1.48 14.47 52.07
C PRO A 3 1.39 15.15 50.71
N LEU A 4 1.74 16.45 50.63
CA LEU A 4 1.72 17.21 49.36
C LEU A 4 2.55 16.55 48.26
N LYS A 5 3.70 15.95 48.63
CA LYS A 5 4.55 15.22 47.70
C LYS A 5 3.79 14.05 47.04
N VAL A 6 3.03 13.29 47.83
CA VAL A 6 2.28 12.13 47.32
C VAL A 6 1.20 12.57 46.34
N MET A 7 0.46 13.64 46.68
CA MET A 7 -0.57 14.18 45.79
C MET A 7 0.03 14.69 44.47
N ARG A 8 1.15 15.42 44.54
CA ARG A 8 1.83 15.92 43.34
C ARG A 8 2.32 14.76 42.46
N ASP A 9 3.05 13.81 43.03
CA ASP A 9 3.61 12.69 42.28
C ASP A 9 2.48 11.87 41.60
N PHE A 10 1.35 11.66 42.30
CA PHE A 10 0.16 11.03 41.71
C PHE A 10 -0.43 11.83 40.54
N VAL A 11 -0.54 13.15 40.65
CA VAL A 11 -1.05 13.99 39.57
C VAL A 11 -0.11 13.96 38.37
N ASP A 12 1.21 14.09 38.59
CA ASP A 12 2.21 14.10 37.53
C ASP A 12 2.28 12.78 36.75
N ASP A 13 2.10 11.64 37.44
CA ASP A 13 2.15 10.32 36.82
C ASP A 13 0.89 9.98 36.00
N ASN A 14 -0.27 10.55 36.36
CA ASN A 14 -1.57 10.11 35.83
C ASN A 14 -2.32 11.19 35.03
N PHE A 15 -1.98 12.47 35.18
CA PHE A 15 -2.71 13.58 34.58
C PHE A 15 -1.76 14.61 33.95
N VAL A 16 -2.25 15.30 32.93
CA VAL A 16 -1.62 16.55 32.46
C VAL A 16 -2.25 17.70 33.23
N PHE A 17 -1.50 18.28 34.16
CA PHE A 17 -1.99 19.38 34.98
C PHE A 17 -1.81 20.73 34.30
N TRP A 18 -2.89 21.53 34.27
CA TRP A 18 -2.87 22.92 33.81
C TRP A 18 -3.65 23.81 34.78
N MET A 19 -3.17 25.04 34.96
CA MET A 19 -3.84 26.05 35.77
C MET A 19 -3.83 27.39 35.03
N GLY A 20 -4.96 28.10 35.09
CA GLY A 20 -5.11 29.43 34.51
C GLY A 20 -5.77 30.39 35.49
N SER A 21 -5.33 31.65 35.48
CA SER A 21 -6.00 32.73 36.20
C SER A 21 -7.09 33.36 35.32
N ILE A 22 -8.26 33.59 35.89
CA ILE A 22 -9.35 34.34 35.21
C ILE A 22 -9.00 35.80 34.95
N SER A 23 -7.94 36.32 35.56
CA SER A 23 -7.40 37.65 35.26
C SER A 23 -6.70 37.69 33.90
N LEU A 24 -6.35 36.53 33.32
CA LEU A 24 -5.73 36.41 32.01
C LEU A 24 -6.76 35.94 30.96
N PRO A 25 -6.62 36.37 29.69
CA PRO A 25 -7.55 35.99 28.62
C PRO A 25 -7.73 34.48 28.45
N GLU A 26 -6.65 33.70 28.62
CA GLU A 26 -6.65 32.24 28.48
C GLU A 26 -7.52 31.59 29.56
N GLY A 27 -7.30 31.97 30.82
CA GLY A 27 -8.06 31.44 31.95
C GLY A 27 -9.52 31.87 31.91
N TYR A 28 -9.80 33.11 31.49
CA TYR A 28 -11.17 33.58 31.32
C TYR A 28 -11.93 32.80 30.23
N ARG A 29 -11.31 32.57 29.06
CA ARG A 29 -11.90 31.75 27.99
C ARG A 29 -12.17 30.32 28.45
N ALA A 30 -11.21 29.68 29.12
CA ALA A 30 -11.36 28.33 29.65
C ALA A 30 -12.49 28.25 30.69
N ALA A 31 -12.53 29.19 31.64
CA ALA A 31 -13.59 29.26 32.66
C ALA A 31 -14.98 29.48 32.04
N THR A 32 -15.07 30.30 30.99
CA THR A 32 -16.32 30.56 30.25
C THR A 32 -16.79 29.31 29.51
N MET A 33 -15.87 28.64 28.80
CA MET A 33 -16.16 27.39 28.09
C MET A 33 -16.68 26.30 29.03
N LEU A 34 -16.10 26.21 30.23
CA LEU A 34 -16.48 25.25 31.27
C LEU A 34 -17.63 25.73 32.16
N ARG A 35 -18.18 26.92 31.89
CA ARG A 35 -19.27 27.55 32.66
C ARG A 35 -19.00 27.61 34.17
N ALA A 36 -17.75 27.93 34.54
CA ALA A 36 -17.34 28.03 35.94
C ALA A 36 -18.03 29.23 36.62
N SER A 37 -18.77 28.97 37.70
CA SER A 37 -19.49 30.00 38.47
C SER A 37 -18.83 30.36 39.80
N THR A 38 -18.01 29.46 40.37
CA THR A 38 -17.34 29.66 41.66
C THR A 38 -15.86 29.26 41.56
N TYR A 39 -15.00 29.96 42.30
CA TYR A 39 -13.55 29.74 42.27
C TYR A 39 -13.00 29.38 43.66
N PRO A 40 -11.97 28.50 43.76
CA PRO A 40 -11.28 27.83 42.67
C PRO A 40 -12.16 26.81 41.94
N PHE A 41 -11.91 26.61 40.64
CA PHE A 41 -12.64 25.67 39.79
C PHE A 41 -11.64 24.65 39.27
N LEU A 42 -11.94 23.37 39.47
CA LEU A 42 -11.14 22.25 38.99
C LEU A 42 -11.99 21.40 38.06
N ALA A 43 -11.45 20.99 36.91
CA ALA A 43 -12.13 20.06 36.01
C ALA A 43 -11.12 19.05 35.48
N VAL A 44 -11.57 17.80 35.37
CA VAL A 44 -10.85 16.76 34.65
C VAL A 44 -11.53 16.57 33.31
N MET A 45 -10.73 16.58 32.25
CA MET A 45 -11.20 16.45 30.88
C MET A 45 -10.45 15.34 30.19
N THR A 46 -11.14 14.67 29.27
CA THR A 46 -10.54 13.73 28.32
C THR A 46 -10.65 14.26 26.90
N SER A 47 -9.76 13.79 26.04
CA SER A 47 -9.81 14.06 24.61
C SER A 47 -10.14 12.77 23.88
N SER A 48 -11.20 12.78 23.08
CA SER A 48 -11.48 11.70 22.15
C SER A 48 -10.49 11.72 20.98
N PRO A 49 -10.33 10.61 20.26
CA PRO A 49 -9.47 10.56 19.06
C PRO A 49 -9.89 11.54 17.96
N ASP A 50 -11.16 11.97 17.95
CA ASP A 50 -11.69 12.96 17.02
C ASP A 50 -11.41 14.41 17.49
N ASN A 51 -10.46 14.58 18.42
CA ASN A 51 -10.05 15.83 19.03
C ASN A 51 -11.20 16.57 19.73
N GLN A 52 -12.23 15.84 20.16
CA GLN A 52 -13.32 16.39 20.95
C GLN A 52 -12.95 16.33 22.42
N THR A 53 -13.04 17.47 23.11
CA THR A 53 -12.80 17.55 24.54
C THR A 53 -14.11 17.28 25.29
N THR A 54 -14.09 16.33 26.22
CA THR A 54 -15.22 16.02 27.09
C THR A 54 -14.82 16.22 28.54
N VAL A 55 -15.66 16.90 29.32
CA VAL A 55 -15.46 17.05 30.76
C VAL A 55 -15.91 15.76 31.45
N CYS A 56 -15.00 15.10 32.15
CA CYS A 56 -15.30 13.90 32.92
C CYS A 56 -16.04 14.27 34.21
N ASP A 57 -15.49 15.24 34.96
CA ASP A 57 -16.10 15.79 36.17
C ASP A 57 -15.49 17.15 36.50
N ALA A 58 -16.19 17.96 37.30
CA ALA A 58 -15.74 19.26 37.76
C ALA A 58 -16.14 19.54 39.21
N HIS A 59 -15.23 20.20 39.93
CA HIS A 59 -15.42 20.63 41.31
C HIS A 59 -15.35 22.16 41.40
N GLN A 60 -16.33 22.76 42.08
CA GLN A 60 -16.37 24.20 42.32
C GLN A 60 -16.12 24.51 43.80
N GLY A 61 -15.25 25.47 44.07
CA GLY A 61 -14.88 25.88 45.43
C GLY A 61 -13.65 25.15 45.97
N SER A 62 -13.27 25.51 47.19
CA SER A 62 -12.10 24.93 47.84
C SER A 62 -12.35 23.48 48.23
N VAL A 63 -11.49 22.58 47.74
CA VAL A 63 -11.52 21.15 48.07
C VAL A 63 -10.38 20.79 49.01
N GLY A 64 -10.64 19.95 50.02
CA GLY A 64 -9.61 19.41 50.88
C GLY A 64 -8.68 18.46 50.11
N ARG A 65 -7.40 18.35 50.51
CA ARG A 65 -6.43 17.48 49.80
C ARG A 65 -6.86 16.01 49.74
N GLU A 66 -7.50 15.54 50.80
CA GLU A 66 -7.97 14.16 50.90
C GLU A 66 -9.16 13.92 49.96
N ASP A 67 -10.12 14.82 49.98
CA ASP A 67 -11.28 14.79 49.09
C ASP A 67 -10.86 14.92 47.62
N ALA A 68 -9.89 15.80 47.33
CA ALA A 68 -9.34 15.97 45.98
C ALA A 68 -8.67 14.69 45.47
N MET A 69 -7.87 14.03 46.31
CA MET A 69 -7.25 12.74 45.96
C MET A 69 -8.30 11.66 45.70
N ASN A 70 -9.28 11.52 46.59
CA ASN A 70 -10.36 10.55 46.43
C ASN A 70 -11.18 10.83 45.16
N TRP A 71 -11.45 12.09 44.88
CA TRP A 71 -12.14 12.52 43.67
C TRP A 71 -11.36 12.16 42.40
N LEU A 72 -10.05 12.46 42.33
CA LEU A 72 -9.22 12.10 41.18
C LEU A 72 -9.10 10.58 40.99
N MET A 73 -8.93 9.81 42.07
CA MET A 73 -8.90 8.34 42.01
C MET A 73 -10.22 7.77 41.48
N ASN A 74 -11.36 8.28 41.95
CA ASN A 74 -12.67 7.84 41.48
C ASN A 74 -12.89 8.16 39.98
N ILE A 75 -12.41 9.31 39.51
CA ILE A 75 -12.45 9.64 38.08
C ILE A 75 -11.62 8.64 37.28
N MET A 76 -10.43 8.27 37.75
CA MET A 76 -9.60 7.26 37.06
C MET A 76 -10.28 5.90 37.02
N GLU A 77 -10.87 5.44 38.12
CA GLU A 77 -11.60 4.17 38.16
C GLU A 77 -12.80 4.17 37.23
N THR A 78 -13.53 5.29 37.16
CA THR A 78 -14.73 5.43 36.34
C THR A 78 -14.40 5.55 34.85
N GLN A 79 -13.39 6.34 34.50
CA GLN A 79 -13.05 6.67 33.11
C GLN A 79 -12.02 5.72 32.50
N GLY A 80 -11.18 5.07 33.33
CA GLY A 80 -10.09 4.20 32.90
C GLY A 80 -10.51 3.12 31.91
N PRO A 81 -11.58 2.32 32.17
CA PRO A 81 -12.03 1.29 31.23
C PRO A 81 -12.38 1.84 29.84
N GLN A 82 -13.03 3.02 29.78
CA GLN A 82 -13.37 3.65 28.51
C GLN A 82 -12.12 4.08 27.74
N LEU A 83 -11.13 4.67 28.42
CA LEU A 83 -9.89 5.11 27.80
C LEU A 83 -9.06 3.94 27.27
N VAL A 84 -9.01 2.82 28.02
CA VAL A 84 -8.35 1.59 27.59
C VAL A 84 -9.04 1.00 26.35
N ALA A 85 -10.37 0.93 26.35
CA ALA A 85 -11.14 0.46 25.20
C ALA A 85 -10.93 1.34 23.96
N GLN A 86 -10.98 2.66 24.11
CA GLN A 86 -10.70 3.62 23.03
C GLN A 86 -9.29 3.44 22.48
N ARG A 87 -8.30 3.23 23.34
CA ARG A 87 -6.92 2.99 22.91
C ARG A 87 -6.80 1.68 22.13
N ALA A 88 -7.40 0.59 22.62
CA ALA A 88 -7.39 -0.69 21.93
C ALA A 88 -8.03 -0.59 20.54
N GLU A 89 -9.17 0.11 20.43
CA GLU A 89 -9.85 0.33 19.14
C GLU A 89 -8.98 1.15 18.15
N LEU A 90 -8.25 2.16 18.63
CA LEU A 90 -7.31 2.90 17.79
C LEU A 90 -6.14 2.05 17.31
N GLU A 91 -5.59 1.23 18.20
CA GLU A 91 -4.50 0.31 17.88
C GLU A 91 -4.96 -0.75 16.86
N GLU A 92 -6.17 -1.29 17.02
CA GLU A 92 -6.82 -2.22 16.09
C GLU A 92 -7.04 -1.58 14.72
N ARG A 93 -7.66 -0.40 14.64
CA ARG A 93 -7.85 0.32 13.37
C ARG A 93 -6.52 0.64 12.69
N ALA A 94 -5.49 1.01 13.45
CA ALA A 94 -4.16 1.27 12.92
C ALA A 94 -3.47 0.00 12.43
N PHE A 95 -3.73 -1.14 13.07
CA PHE A 95 -3.27 -2.45 12.64
C PHE A 95 -3.97 -2.89 11.34
N GLU A 96 -5.31 -2.78 11.27
CA GLU A 96 -6.08 -3.12 10.07
C GLU A 96 -5.65 -2.31 8.85
N ARG A 97 -5.41 -1.00 9.01
CA ARG A 97 -4.91 -0.14 7.92
C ARG A 97 -3.56 -0.63 7.40
N ARG A 98 -2.60 -0.87 8.31
CA ARG A 98 -1.27 -1.37 7.94
C ARG A 98 -1.35 -2.73 7.25
N LEU A 99 -2.17 -3.64 7.76
CA LEU A 99 -2.33 -4.96 7.16
C LEU A 99 -2.90 -4.88 5.73
N ARG A 100 -3.86 -3.98 5.47
CA ARG A 100 -4.37 -3.75 4.11
C ARG A 100 -3.31 -3.16 3.20
N GLU A 101 -2.57 -2.17 3.66
CA GLU A 101 -1.47 -1.56 2.89
C GLU A 101 -0.40 -2.60 2.52
N GLU A 102 -0.02 -3.47 3.45
CA GLU A 102 0.93 -4.57 3.20
C GLU A 102 0.38 -5.58 2.17
N GLN A 103 -0.91 -5.93 2.27
CA GLN A 103 -1.56 -6.84 1.32
C GLN A 103 -1.66 -6.24 -0.08
N ASP A 104 -2.05 -4.97 -0.18
CA ASP A 104 -2.17 -4.25 -1.44
C ASP A 104 -0.80 -4.14 -2.13
N GLN A 105 0.27 -3.86 -1.37
CA GLN A 105 1.64 -3.85 -1.88
C GLN A 105 2.06 -5.24 -2.41
N ALA A 106 1.89 -6.29 -1.62
CA ALA A 106 2.24 -7.65 -2.03
C ALA A 106 1.45 -8.10 -3.26
N PHE A 107 0.17 -7.73 -3.35
CA PHE A 107 -0.67 -8.02 -4.51
C PHE A 107 -0.17 -7.29 -5.76
N GLN A 108 0.16 -6.01 -5.65
CA GLN A 108 0.71 -5.23 -6.77
C GLN A 108 2.04 -5.79 -7.26
N GLU A 109 2.93 -6.18 -6.35
CA GLU A 109 4.21 -6.80 -6.71
C GLU A 109 4.00 -8.13 -7.46
N SER A 110 3.12 -8.99 -6.95
CA SER A 110 2.78 -10.25 -7.62
C SER A 110 2.17 -10.02 -9.00
N LEU A 111 1.26 -9.04 -9.13
CA LEU A 111 0.62 -8.71 -10.39
C LEU A 111 1.63 -8.24 -11.44
N LEU A 112 2.59 -7.40 -11.04
CA LEU A 112 3.65 -6.94 -11.93
C LEU A 112 4.58 -8.09 -12.36
N GLU A 113 4.88 -9.02 -11.45
CA GLU A 113 5.70 -10.17 -11.78
C GLU A 113 4.98 -11.10 -12.78
N ASP A 114 3.69 -11.36 -12.58
CA ASP A 114 2.90 -12.19 -13.49
C ASP A 114 2.76 -11.54 -14.87
N GLN A 115 2.50 -10.22 -14.93
CA GLN A 115 2.49 -9.46 -16.19
C GLN A 115 3.82 -9.53 -16.92
N ARG A 116 4.94 -9.42 -16.18
CA ARG A 116 6.28 -9.53 -16.79
C ARG A 116 6.51 -10.93 -17.36
N ARG A 117 6.14 -11.98 -16.61
CA ARG A 117 6.28 -13.37 -17.06
C ARG A 117 5.41 -13.66 -18.28
N GLU A 118 4.20 -13.12 -18.33
CA GLU A 118 3.31 -13.26 -19.48
C GLU A 118 3.88 -12.57 -20.71
N ALA A 119 4.33 -11.31 -20.58
CA ALA A 119 4.98 -10.58 -21.66
C ALA A 119 6.24 -11.29 -22.18
N GLU A 120 7.07 -11.85 -21.30
CA GLU A 120 8.25 -12.64 -21.68
C GLU A 120 7.88 -13.89 -22.48
N ARG A 121 6.78 -14.57 -22.12
CA ARG A 121 6.27 -15.75 -22.86
C ARG A 121 5.76 -15.35 -24.24
N GLU A 122 4.93 -14.32 -24.33
CA GLU A 122 4.41 -13.83 -25.61
C GLU A 122 5.53 -13.39 -26.56
N ASP A 123 6.55 -12.70 -26.04
CA ASP A 123 7.70 -12.28 -26.82
C ASP A 123 8.55 -13.48 -27.29
N ALA A 124 8.70 -14.51 -26.46
CA ALA A 124 9.40 -15.74 -26.85
C ALA A 124 8.64 -16.49 -27.95
N GLU A 125 7.32 -16.67 -27.80
CA GLU A 125 6.47 -17.29 -28.81
C GLU A 125 6.47 -16.51 -30.13
N ARG A 126 6.43 -15.18 -30.07
CA ARG A 126 6.51 -14.32 -31.27
C ARG A 126 7.86 -14.47 -31.97
N ARG A 127 8.97 -14.51 -31.22
CA ARG A 127 10.32 -14.73 -31.79
C ARG A 127 10.45 -16.11 -32.42
N GLU A 128 9.90 -17.14 -31.80
CA GLU A 128 9.91 -18.49 -32.34
C GLU A 128 9.08 -18.58 -33.63
N SER A 129 7.88 -17.99 -33.64
CA SER A 129 7.02 -17.92 -34.83
C SER A 129 7.71 -17.19 -35.99
N VAL A 130 8.35 -16.04 -35.73
CA VAL A 130 9.12 -15.31 -36.76
C VAL A 130 10.28 -16.15 -37.27
N ARG A 131 11.01 -16.85 -36.39
CA ARG A 131 12.12 -17.72 -36.78
C ARG A 131 11.63 -18.88 -37.66
N GLN A 132 10.56 -19.55 -37.27
CA GLN A 132 9.94 -20.63 -38.05
C GLN A 132 9.45 -20.13 -39.42
N SER A 133 8.88 -18.92 -39.49
CA SER A 133 8.46 -18.31 -40.75
C SER A 133 9.65 -18.03 -41.67
N ILE A 134 10.74 -17.43 -41.16
CA ILE A 134 11.96 -17.17 -41.94
C ILE A 134 12.61 -18.47 -42.42
N GLU A 135 12.64 -19.51 -41.58
CA GLU A 135 13.22 -20.80 -41.95
C GLU A 135 12.36 -21.51 -43.02
N ALA A 136 11.03 -21.43 -42.91
CA ALA A 136 10.11 -21.98 -43.90
C ALA A 136 10.21 -21.25 -45.25
N THR A 137 10.31 -19.92 -45.26
CA THR A 137 10.48 -19.16 -46.52
C THR A 137 11.84 -19.44 -47.15
N ALA A 138 12.92 -19.46 -46.37
CA ALA A 138 14.26 -19.78 -46.90
C ALA A 138 14.33 -21.20 -47.49
N LYS A 139 13.67 -22.17 -46.86
CA LYS A 139 13.60 -23.55 -47.36
C LYS A 139 12.80 -23.63 -48.67
N ALA A 140 11.64 -22.97 -48.73
CA ALA A 140 10.83 -22.92 -49.95
C ALA A 140 11.55 -22.23 -51.12
N GLU A 141 12.30 -21.14 -50.84
CA GLU A 141 13.12 -20.47 -51.86
C GLU A 141 14.26 -21.36 -52.35
N ALA A 142 14.94 -22.09 -51.45
CA ALA A 142 15.99 -23.03 -51.82
C ALA A 142 15.45 -24.19 -52.68
N GLU A 143 14.32 -24.78 -52.30
CA GLU A 143 13.65 -25.85 -53.07
C GLU A 143 13.22 -25.35 -54.46
N ALA A 144 12.67 -24.12 -54.56
CA ALA A 144 12.31 -23.51 -55.83
C ALA A 144 13.53 -23.24 -56.74
N GLN A 145 14.64 -22.76 -56.16
CA GLN A 145 15.90 -22.57 -56.90
C GLN A 145 16.47 -23.90 -57.40
N GLU A 146 16.45 -24.95 -56.57
CA GLU A 146 16.93 -26.27 -56.95
C GLU A 146 16.08 -26.89 -58.07
N ALA A 147 14.75 -26.77 -57.98
CA ALA A 147 13.84 -27.20 -59.04
C ALA A 147 14.08 -26.46 -60.36
N MET A 148 14.29 -25.14 -60.32
CA MET A 148 14.64 -24.35 -61.52
C MET A 148 15.97 -24.79 -62.13
N ARG A 149 16.98 -25.09 -61.31
CA ARG A 149 18.30 -25.57 -61.79
C ARG A 149 18.17 -26.92 -62.48
N LEU A 150 17.44 -27.86 -61.88
CA LEU A 150 17.19 -29.18 -62.47
C LEU A 150 16.40 -29.10 -63.79
N GLU A 151 15.38 -28.24 -63.87
CA GLU A 151 14.65 -28.00 -65.13
C GLU A 151 15.54 -27.39 -66.22
N ALA A 152 16.39 -26.41 -65.86
CA ALA A 152 17.31 -25.78 -66.80
C ALA A 152 18.34 -26.78 -67.34
N GLU A 153 18.90 -27.63 -66.48
CA GLU A 153 19.80 -28.71 -66.86
C GLU A 153 19.11 -29.72 -67.79
N ALA A 154 17.89 -30.15 -67.46
CA ALA A 154 17.11 -31.07 -68.28
C ALA A 154 16.79 -30.48 -69.67
N ARG A 155 16.44 -29.18 -69.77
CA ARG A 155 16.25 -28.49 -71.06
C ARG A 155 17.54 -28.46 -71.88
N ALA A 156 18.66 -28.07 -71.26
CA ALA A 156 19.94 -28.00 -71.95
C ALA A 156 20.40 -29.38 -72.46
N GLN A 157 20.05 -30.45 -71.73
CA GLN A 157 20.36 -31.82 -72.12
C GLN A 157 19.53 -32.29 -73.31
N ARG A 158 18.22 -32.00 -73.31
CA ARG A 158 17.34 -32.24 -74.47
C ARG A 158 17.80 -31.49 -75.71
N GLU A 159 18.15 -30.21 -75.58
CA GLU A 159 18.68 -29.42 -76.70
C GLU A 159 20.00 -30.01 -77.25
N ARG A 160 20.87 -30.54 -76.38
CA ARG A 160 22.11 -31.21 -76.82
C ARG A 160 21.83 -32.52 -77.55
N GLU A 161 20.88 -33.31 -77.07
CA GLU A 161 20.45 -34.56 -77.70
C GLU A 161 19.80 -34.29 -79.06
N ASP A 162 18.92 -33.29 -79.16
CA ASP A 162 18.30 -32.87 -80.42
C ASP A 162 19.35 -32.36 -81.43
N ARG A 163 20.33 -31.59 -80.97
CA ARG A 163 21.43 -31.11 -81.82
C ARG A 163 22.39 -32.22 -82.25
N ALA A 164 22.58 -33.25 -81.42
CA ALA A 164 23.35 -34.44 -81.75
C ALA A 164 22.61 -35.34 -82.74
N ALA A 165 21.29 -35.51 -82.58
CA ALA A 165 20.43 -36.23 -83.51
C ALA A 165 20.38 -35.53 -84.88
N ALA A 166 20.29 -34.19 -84.91
CA ALA A 166 20.37 -33.40 -86.14
C ALA A 166 21.73 -33.58 -86.86
N LYS A 167 22.84 -33.71 -86.13
CA LYS A 167 24.15 -34.04 -86.71
C LYS A 167 24.25 -35.48 -87.21
N ARG A 168 23.56 -36.43 -86.57
CA ARG A 168 23.53 -37.85 -86.96
C ARG A 168 22.66 -38.11 -88.20
N GLY A 169 21.66 -37.27 -88.45
CA GLY A 169 20.83 -37.28 -89.67
C GLY A 169 21.49 -36.66 -90.91
N LEU A 170 22.72 -36.12 -90.81
CA LEU A 170 23.42 -35.43 -91.90
C LEU A 170 24.47 -36.30 -92.63
N PHE A 171 24.56 -37.60 -92.33
CA PHE A 171 25.37 -38.56 -93.09
C PHE A 171 24.51 -39.79 -93.45
N PRO A 172 23.95 -39.86 -94.67
CA PRO A 172 23.35 -41.07 -95.20
C PRO A 172 24.40 -41.93 -95.91
N GLU A 173 24.37 -43.25 -95.68
CA GLU A 173 24.78 -44.25 -96.67
C GLU A 173 23.53 -44.83 -97.34
#